data_AF-A9P8Z4-F1
#
_entry.id   AF-A9P8Z4-F1
#
_cell.length_a   1.000
_cell.length_b   1.000
_cell.length_c   1.000
_cell.angle_alpha   90.00
_cell.angle_beta   90.00
_cell.angle_gamma   90.00
#
_symmetry.space_group_name_H-M   'P 1'
#
loop_
_entity.id
_entity.type
_entity.pdbx_description
1 polymer ?
#
loop_
_entity_poly.entity_id
_entity_poly.type
_entity_poly.pdbx_seq_one_letter_code
_entity_poly.pdbx_strand_id
1 'polypeptide(L)' 'MEIESQDSARKVIIQLKATADAPILKQKKFKMLGTDKFAKVIDFLRRQIHRETVVAYR' A
#
# COMPACT_ATOMS: atom_id res chain seq x y z
N MET A 1 -26.74 -3.19 -22.20
CA MET A 1 -25.32 -3.57 -22.32
C MET A 1 -24.53 -2.47 -21.63
N GLU A 2 -24.38 -2.57 -20.32
CA GLU A 2 -23.67 -1.59 -19.52
C GLU A 2 -22.25 -2.09 -19.33
N ILE A 3 -21.31 -1.30 -19.84
CA ILE A 3 -19.87 -1.50 -19.82
C ILE A 3 -19.37 -1.96 -18.43
N GLU A 4 -19.23 -3.27 -18.27
CA GLU A 4 -18.42 -3.86 -17.21
C GLU A 4 -17.01 -3.30 -17.38
N SER A 5 -16.71 -2.30 -16.57
CA SER A 5 -15.48 -1.53 -16.64
C SER A 5 -14.33 -2.48 -16.34
N GLN A 6 -13.67 -2.94 -17.39
CA GLN A 6 -12.46 -3.77 -17.41
C GLN A 6 -11.28 -3.15 -16.64
N ASP A 7 -11.46 -1.95 -16.08
CA ASP A 7 -10.52 -1.24 -15.22
C ASP A 7 -10.52 -1.75 -13.76
N SER A 8 -11.63 -2.37 -13.30
CA SER A 8 -11.82 -2.83 -11.91
C SER A 8 -10.90 -3.97 -11.45
N ALA A 9 -10.05 -4.53 -12.32
CA ALA A 9 -9.22 -5.69 -12.03
C ALA A 9 -7.70 -5.47 -12.15
N ARG A 10 -7.24 -4.22 -12.34
CA ARG A 10 -5.80 -3.94 -12.42
C ARG A 10 -5.18 -4.00 -11.03
N LYS A 11 -4.70 -5.18 -10.64
CA LYS A 11 -3.96 -5.38 -9.40
C LYS A 11 -2.61 -4.67 -9.50
N VAL A 12 -2.41 -3.67 -8.65
CA VAL A 12 -1.14 -2.97 -8.50
C VAL A 12 -0.30 -3.67 -7.45
N ILE A 13 1.00 -3.73 -7.71
CA ILE A 13 1.99 -4.22 -6.77
C ILE A 13 2.64 -3.01 -6.13
N ILE A 14 2.56 -2.90 -4.82
CA ILE A 14 3.20 -1.83 -4.07
C ILE A 14 4.42 -2.42 -3.37
N GLN A 15 5.58 -1.82 -3.63
CA GLN A 15 6.83 -2.14 -2.96
C GLN A 15 7.18 -1.00 -2.00
N LEU A 16 7.18 -1.31 -0.72
CA LEU A 16 7.55 -0.41 0.35
C LEU A 16 9.07 -0.50 0.58
N LYS A 17 9.71 0.65 0.79
CA LYS A 17 11.11 0.73 1.17
C LYS A 17 11.21 1.50 2.47
N ALA A 18 11.75 0.86 3.51
CA ALA A 18 12.14 1.56 4.72
C ALA A 18 13.29 2.52 4.38
N THR A 19 13.19 3.75 4.86
CA THR A 19 14.18 4.80 4.63
C THR A 19 14.59 5.39 5.98
N ALA A 20 15.85 5.78 6.12
CA ALA A 20 16.45 6.24 7.38
C ALA A 20 16.36 5.18 8.49
N ASP A 21 16.06 5.59 9.73
CA ASP A 21 15.94 4.74 10.92
C ASP A 21 14.55 4.05 11.04
N ALA A 22 13.82 3.96 9.92
CA ALA A 22 12.54 3.27 9.91
C ALA A 22 12.75 1.76 10.02
N PRO A 23 11.98 1.06 10.87
CA PRO A 23 12.13 -0.39 11.01
C PRO A 23 11.82 -1.11 9.69
N ILE A 24 12.61 -2.15 9.41
CA ILE A 24 12.48 -2.93 8.19
C ILE A 24 11.16 -3.70 8.22
N LEU A 25 10.31 -3.43 7.23
CA LEU A 25 9.05 -4.14 7.04
C LEU A 25 9.31 -5.61 6.64
N LYS A 26 8.79 -6.54 7.44
CA LYS A 26 8.85 -7.98 7.14
C LYS A 26 8.11 -8.33 5.84
N GLN A 27 7.01 -7.62 5.54
CA GLN A 27 6.36 -7.68 4.23
C GLN A 27 6.47 -6.33 3.51
N LYS A 28 7.51 -6.21 2.70
CA LYS A 28 7.79 -5.02 1.89
C LYS A 28 7.06 -4.97 0.55
N LYS A 29 6.31 -6.00 0.19
CA LYS A 29 5.61 -6.10 -1.11
C LYS A 29 4.23 -6.68 -0.90
N PHE A 30 3.21 -6.00 -1.40
CA PHE A 30 1.85 -6.50 -1.35
C PHE A 30 1.08 -6.08 -2.62
N LYS A 31 -0.07 -6.72 -2.84
CA LYS A 31 -0.96 -6.46 -3.97
C LYS A 31 -2.21 -5.73 -3.48
N MET A 32 -2.60 -4.66 -4.17
CA MET A 32 -3.86 -3.95 -3.97
C MET A 32 -4.58 -3.75 -5.32
N LEU A 33 -5.87 -3.45 -5.30
CA LEU A 33 -6.57 -3.06 -6.53
C LEU A 33 -6.16 -1.63 -6.91
N GLY A 34 -6.11 -1.31 -8.20
CA GLY A 34 -5.84 0.06 -8.68
C GLY A 34 -6.89 1.08 -8.21
N THR A 35 -8.07 0.59 -7.84
CA THR A 35 -9.17 1.37 -7.27
C THR A 35 -9.06 1.56 -5.75
N ASP A 36 -8.15 0.84 -5.07
CA ASP A 36 -7.94 0.98 -3.63
C ASP A 36 -7.28 2.32 -3.29
N LYS A 37 -7.82 2.99 -2.27
CA LYS A 37 -7.25 4.25 -1.77
C LYS A 37 -5.87 4.00 -1.13
N PHE A 38 -4.94 4.92 -1.38
CA PHE A 38 -3.61 4.90 -0.76
C PHE A 38 -3.63 4.90 0.78
N ALA A 39 -4.73 5.36 1.40
CA ALA A 39 -4.96 5.23 2.83
C ALA A 39 -4.76 3.79 3.35
N LYS A 40 -5.14 2.77 2.57
CA LYS A 40 -4.91 1.35 2.93
C LYS A 40 -3.44 1.01 3.08
N VAL A 41 -2.56 1.66 2.33
CA VAL A 41 -1.09 1.50 2.44
C VAL A 41 -0.59 2.07 3.76
N ILE A 42 -1.08 3.25 4.16
CA ILE A 42 -0.72 3.89 5.42
C ILE A 42 -1.23 3.09 6.61
N ASP A 43 -2.48 2.62 6.57
CA ASP A 43 -3.06 1.73 7.58
C ASP A 43 -2.24 0.44 7.74
N PHE A 44 -1.80 -0.15 6.62
CA PHE A 44 -0.94 -1.34 6.64
C PHE A 44 0.41 -1.06 7.31
N LEU A 45 1.05 0.07 6.98
CA LEU A 45 2.31 0.48 7.59
C LEU A 45 2.17 0.70 9.10
N ARG A 46 1.11 1.38 9.55
CA ARG A 46 0.85 1.62 11.00
C ARG A 46 0.70 0.31 11.77
N ARG A 47 0.00 -0.67 11.20
CA ARG A 47 -0.19 -2.00 11.83
C ARG A 47 1.10 -2.81 11.86
N GLN A 48 1.94 -2.77 10.83
CA GLN A 48 3.20 -3.53 10.79
C GLN A 48 4.29 -2.95 11.68
N ILE A 49 4.37 -1.62 11.76
CA ILE A 49 5.48 -0.94 12.42
C ILE A 49 5.19 -0.66 13.91
N HIS A 50 3.93 -0.80 14.35
CA HIS A 50 3.48 -0.44 15.71
C HIS A 50 3.93 0.96 16.14
N ARG A 51 4.10 1.89 15.18
CA ARG A 51 4.41 3.30 15.46
C ARG A 51 3.23 4.18 15.09
N GLU A 52 3.06 5.22 15.89
CA GLU A 52 1.97 6.18 15.77
C GLU A 52 2.11 7.07 14.53
N THR A 53 3.35 7.44 14.18
CA THR A 53 3.70 8.32 13.06
C THR A 53 4.39 7.57 11.93
N VAL A 54 3.79 7.61 10.73
CA VAL A 54 4.35 7.05 9.50
C VAL A 54 4.27 8.12 8.41
N VAL A 55 5.38 8.38 7.73
CA VAL A 55 5.44 9.29 6.57
C VAL A 55 5.79 8.47 5.33
N ALA A 56 4.96 8.58 4.29
CA ALA A 56 5.18 7.91 3.01
C ALA A 56 5.44 8.94 1.92
N TYR A 57 6.39 8.63 1.04
CA TYR A 57 6.73 9.44 -0.14
C TYR A 57 6.37 8.64 -1.40
N ARG A 58 5.93 9.34 -2.45
CA ARG A 58 5.60 8.74 -3.75
C ARG A 58 6.83 8.65 -4.65
#